data_AF-A0A3A5V3X2-F1
#
_entry.id   AF-A0A3A5V3X2-F1
#
_cell.length_a   1.000
_cell.length_b   1.000
_cell.length_c   1.000
_cell.angle_alpha   90.00
_cell.angle_beta   90.00
_cell.angle_gamma   90.00
#
_symmetry.space_group_name_H-M   'P 1'
#
loop_
_entity.id
_entity.type
_entity.pdbx_description
1 polymer ?
#
loop_
_entity_poly.entity_id
_entity_poly.type
_entity_poly.pdbx_seq_one_letter_code
_entity_poly.pdbx_strand_id
1 'polypeptide(L)'
;NGNYPDAFPTDPTQWSDADGDGYGDNATGNNPDAWPSDSSQWADSDGDGFGDNPSGTNGDAFPSDASQWSDADGDGYGDNPNGTTPDEFPVDGTQWEDSDGDGYGDNPLGNDADMFPSDSSQWSDSDGDGYGDNQAGTSPDAFPNDSTQWADSDGDGYGDNAAGLNADAFPNDPSQWRDADGDGYGDNANGNSPDLCLDTPSGEAVDENGCSTSQLDADLDGVNDANDACPDTPAGETVDNVGCSSSQEDADNDGVMDAFDACANTPLGAVVDAAGCAASQLDSDGDTITDDRDQCPTTTLGEPVNGVGCAASERDTDDDGVMDASDICDSTPFSENADAQGCSPSQKDSDGDGVNDNVDNCPGTENGLNVDMLGCATNQRDADSDGISDADDTCPVTPTGEQVDAAGCSDSQKDEDLDDIKNNKDLCPDTPVTQTVDFDGCSEQQKDDDGDGIKNHVDECPNTPEGELINAVGCALFQLDSDQDGVNDAEDAFKFDANESVDTDNDGVADRWDAYPEDPTRSQAEVEESGNGLLYGVIALLLVGLLGGGGYFYTRKPEMTAGPFDGTLDSMDVATEQNMGEEKNLPSLEGTESQQWEENGVHWSRDANGQLSYYDANSEQWLPFEG
;
A
#
# COMPACT_ATOMS: atom_id res chain seq x y z
N ASN A 1 -68.26 61.54 -141.01
CA ASN A 1 -68.96 60.26 -141.26
C ASN A 1 -68.03 59.27 -141.95
N GLY A 2 -66.95 58.85 -141.28
CA GLY A 2 -66.56 57.44 -141.36
C GLY A 2 -67.52 56.64 -140.48
N ASN A 3 -67.61 55.32 -140.68
CA ASN A 3 -68.53 54.47 -139.90
C ASN A 3 -67.88 53.82 -138.67
N TYR A 4 -66.59 54.10 -138.48
CA TYR A 4 -65.78 53.79 -137.31
C TYR A 4 -65.17 55.14 -136.87
N PRO A 5 -65.34 55.56 -135.61
CA PRO A 5 -64.56 56.65 -135.06
C PRO A 5 -63.11 56.20 -134.89
N ASP A 6 -62.19 57.17 -134.88
CA ASP A 6 -60.82 56.98 -134.48
C ASP A 6 -60.78 56.60 -132.98
N ALA A 7 -60.11 55.49 -132.64
CA ALA A 7 -60.00 55.01 -131.26
C ALA A 7 -59.07 55.89 -130.41
N PHE A 8 -58.07 56.52 -131.03
CA PHE A 8 -57.05 57.34 -130.37
C PHE A 8 -57.00 58.78 -130.90
N PRO A 9 -58.06 59.61 -130.80
CA PRO A 9 -58.11 60.94 -131.42
C PRO A 9 -57.05 61.96 -130.98
N THR A 10 -56.21 61.61 -130.00
CA THR A 10 -55.09 62.41 -129.51
C THR A 10 -53.71 61.84 -129.85
N ASP A 11 -53.61 60.58 -130.29
CA ASP A 11 -52.34 60.01 -130.78
C ASP A 11 -52.35 59.90 -132.32
N PRO A 12 -51.42 60.56 -133.04
CA PRO A 12 -51.41 60.53 -134.49
C PRO A 12 -50.77 59.25 -135.08
N THR A 13 -50.37 58.29 -134.25
CA THR A 13 -49.69 57.05 -134.67
C THR A 13 -50.52 55.79 -134.41
N GLN A 14 -51.56 55.88 -133.59
CA GLN A 14 -52.61 54.87 -133.41
C GLN A 14 -53.94 55.34 -134.01
N TRP A 15 -54.87 54.42 -134.30
CA TRP A 15 -56.19 54.75 -134.87
C TRP A 15 -57.26 53.67 -134.73
N SER A 16 -56.89 52.47 -134.26
CA SER A 16 -57.73 51.28 -134.16
C SER A 16 -57.42 50.58 -132.84
N ASP A 17 -58.46 50.00 -132.26
CA ASP A 17 -58.52 49.31 -130.97
C ASP A 17 -59.54 48.18 -131.22
N ALA A 18 -59.03 46.96 -131.41
CA ALA A 18 -59.81 45.86 -131.97
C ALA A 18 -60.75 45.18 -130.96
N ASP A 19 -60.39 45.16 -129.68
CA ASP A 19 -61.08 44.43 -128.62
C ASP A 19 -61.49 45.30 -127.41
N GLY A 20 -60.93 46.50 -127.24
CA GLY A 20 -61.42 47.55 -126.36
C GLY A 20 -60.62 47.81 -125.09
N ASP A 21 -59.34 47.42 -125.02
CA ASP A 21 -58.51 47.52 -123.81
C ASP A 21 -57.88 48.91 -123.59
N GLY A 22 -57.62 49.65 -124.68
CA GLY A 22 -56.99 50.98 -124.67
C GLY A 22 -55.56 51.06 -125.23
N TYR A 23 -55.04 49.98 -125.82
CA TYR A 23 -53.84 49.97 -126.67
C TYR A 23 -54.21 49.87 -128.15
N GLY A 24 -53.23 50.03 -129.05
CA GLY A 24 -53.51 50.29 -130.47
C GLY A 24 -52.92 49.30 -131.45
N ASP A 25 -53.80 48.74 -132.31
CA ASP A 25 -53.49 47.68 -133.30
C ASP A 25 -52.33 48.00 -134.27
N ASN A 26 -51.90 49.27 -134.41
CA ASN A 26 -50.83 49.61 -135.33
C ASN A 26 -49.47 49.29 -134.72
N ALA A 27 -48.93 48.11 -135.09
CA ALA A 27 -47.56 47.64 -134.82
C ALA A 27 -46.39 48.58 -135.26
N THR A 28 -46.68 49.79 -135.76
CA THR A 28 -45.69 50.83 -136.07
C THR A 28 -45.94 52.16 -135.35
N GLY A 29 -46.92 52.22 -134.46
CA GLY A 29 -47.21 53.36 -133.58
C GLY A 29 -46.31 53.38 -132.34
N ASN A 30 -46.60 54.31 -131.43
CA ASN A 30 -46.15 54.19 -130.03
C ASN A 30 -47.03 53.17 -129.28
N ASN A 31 -46.46 52.54 -128.26
CA ASN A 31 -47.08 51.49 -127.44
C ASN A 31 -48.04 50.60 -128.27
N PRO A 32 -47.54 49.96 -129.34
CA PRO A 32 -48.35 49.10 -130.17
C PRO A 32 -48.83 47.91 -129.34
N ASP A 33 -50.08 47.55 -129.53
CA ASP A 33 -50.65 46.35 -128.94
C ASP A 33 -50.01 45.09 -129.54
N ALA A 34 -49.54 44.19 -128.66
CA ALA A 34 -48.94 42.91 -128.99
C ALA A 34 -49.98 41.77 -129.19
N TRP A 35 -51.20 41.88 -128.64
CA TRP A 35 -52.32 40.93 -128.87
C TRP A 35 -53.63 41.62 -129.32
N PRO A 36 -53.74 42.15 -130.57
CA PRO A 36 -54.95 42.82 -131.13
C PRO A 36 -56.19 41.95 -131.38
N SER A 37 -56.57 41.17 -130.37
CA SER A 37 -57.74 40.30 -130.28
C SER A 37 -58.00 39.72 -128.87
N ASP A 38 -57.14 39.99 -127.88
CA ASP A 38 -57.33 39.60 -126.48
C ASP A 38 -57.18 40.82 -125.56
N SER A 39 -58.31 41.43 -125.19
CA SER A 39 -58.41 42.66 -124.38
C SER A 39 -57.97 42.51 -122.92
N SER A 40 -57.07 41.56 -122.64
CA SER A 40 -56.43 41.33 -121.36
C SER A 40 -54.90 41.36 -121.44
N GLN A 41 -54.31 41.44 -122.64
CA GLN A 41 -52.87 41.56 -122.87
C GLN A 41 -52.56 42.62 -123.92
N TRP A 42 -51.45 43.35 -123.73
CA TRP A 42 -51.10 44.50 -124.58
C TRP A 42 -49.61 44.69 -124.86
N ALA A 43 -48.72 44.15 -124.02
CA ALA A 43 -47.27 44.32 -124.14
C ALA A 43 -46.50 43.06 -123.75
N ASP A 44 -45.36 42.89 -124.42
CA ASP A 44 -44.42 41.78 -124.35
C ASP A 44 -43.05 42.44 -124.11
N SER A 45 -42.67 42.61 -122.84
CA SER A 45 -41.55 43.48 -122.44
C SER A 45 -40.16 42.88 -122.69
N ASP A 46 -40.03 41.55 -122.77
CA ASP A 46 -38.75 40.86 -122.97
C ASP A 46 -38.70 39.92 -124.19
N GLY A 47 -39.85 39.51 -124.76
CA GLY A 47 -39.97 38.86 -126.06
C GLY A 47 -40.20 37.34 -126.05
N ASP A 48 -40.68 36.77 -124.95
CA ASP A 48 -40.88 35.32 -124.80
C ASP A 48 -42.22 34.80 -125.40
N GLY A 49 -43.25 35.64 -125.40
CA GLY A 49 -44.59 35.36 -125.94
C GLY A 49 -45.73 35.20 -124.93
N PHE A 50 -45.47 35.41 -123.64
CA PHE A 50 -46.46 35.66 -122.58
C PHE A 50 -46.63 37.18 -122.38
N GLY A 51 -47.71 37.60 -121.70
CA GLY A 51 -48.11 39.02 -121.69
C GLY A 51 -47.95 39.73 -120.35
N ASP A 52 -47.42 40.97 -120.39
CA ASP A 52 -47.09 41.87 -119.26
C ASP A 52 -48.19 42.07 -118.19
N ASN A 53 -49.43 41.61 -118.41
CA ASN A 53 -50.47 41.56 -117.40
C ASN A 53 -50.61 40.14 -116.82
N PRO A 54 -50.13 39.88 -115.58
CA PRO A 54 -50.25 38.57 -114.93
C PRO A 54 -51.69 38.09 -114.73
N SER A 55 -52.68 38.99 -114.85
CA SER A 55 -54.11 38.67 -114.70
C SER A 55 -54.87 38.44 -116.01
N GLY A 56 -54.19 38.51 -117.16
CA GLY A 56 -54.76 38.25 -118.48
C GLY A 56 -54.64 36.81 -118.96
N THR A 57 -55.09 36.53 -120.18
CA THR A 57 -54.83 35.24 -120.85
C THR A 57 -53.33 35.06 -121.01
N ASN A 58 -52.77 33.92 -120.57
CA ASN A 58 -51.33 33.66 -120.58
C ASN A 58 -50.53 34.85 -120.00
N GLY A 59 -50.98 35.38 -118.87
CA GLY A 59 -50.28 36.41 -118.13
C GLY A 59 -48.92 35.92 -117.67
N ASP A 60 -47.92 36.76 -117.91
CA ASP A 60 -46.54 36.55 -117.49
C ASP A 60 -46.37 36.94 -116.02
N ALA A 61 -45.73 36.07 -115.24
CA ALA A 61 -45.34 36.34 -113.85
C ALA A 61 -44.06 37.21 -113.74
N PHE A 62 -43.17 37.17 -114.73
CA PHE A 62 -41.86 37.84 -114.72
C PHE A 62 -41.58 38.71 -115.98
N PRO A 63 -42.29 39.85 -116.22
CA PRO A 63 -42.16 40.71 -117.42
C PRO A 63 -40.83 41.49 -117.62
N SER A 64 -39.72 40.80 -117.43
CA SER A 64 -38.34 41.23 -117.63
C SER A 64 -37.32 40.07 -117.69
N ASP A 65 -37.76 38.81 -117.56
CA ASP A 65 -36.96 37.59 -117.72
C ASP A 65 -37.62 36.63 -118.73
N ALA A 66 -37.26 36.76 -120.00
CA ALA A 66 -37.71 35.94 -121.14
C ALA A 66 -37.35 34.43 -121.07
N SER A 67 -37.05 33.92 -119.88
CA SER A 67 -36.87 32.49 -119.58
C SER A 67 -37.81 31.98 -118.48
N GLN A 68 -38.55 32.85 -117.80
CA GLN A 68 -39.50 32.52 -116.73
C GLN A 68 -40.82 33.24 -117.01
N TRP A 69 -41.96 32.53 -117.05
CA TRP A 69 -43.26 33.12 -117.39
C TRP A 69 -44.42 32.68 -116.47
N SER A 70 -44.13 31.81 -115.50
CA SER A 70 -45.11 31.13 -114.66
C SER A 70 -44.57 31.04 -113.24
N ASP A 71 -45.45 31.30 -112.28
CA ASP A 71 -45.27 31.31 -110.83
C ASP A 71 -46.57 30.69 -110.29
N ALA A 72 -46.52 29.40 -109.94
CA ALA A 72 -47.72 28.59 -109.71
C ALA A 72 -48.40 28.84 -108.35
N ASP A 73 -47.66 29.29 -107.34
CA ASP A 73 -48.11 29.45 -105.96
C ASP A 73 -47.90 30.87 -105.38
N GLY A 74 -47.06 31.70 -106.00
CA GLY A 74 -46.98 33.15 -105.79
C GLY A 74 -45.79 33.63 -104.95
N ASP A 75 -44.67 32.90 -104.94
CA ASP A 75 -43.53 33.18 -104.06
C ASP A 75 -42.47 34.12 -104.67
N GLY A 76 -42.34 34.12 -106.01
CA GLY A 76 -41.40 34.96 -106.77
C GLY A 76 -40.22 34.23 -107.41
N TYR A 77 -40.17 32.89 -107.35
CA TYR A 77 -39.42 32.02 -108.26
C TYR A 77 -40.40 31.40 -109.28
N GLY A 78 -39.94 30.64 -110.29
CA GLY A 78 -40.82 30.26 -111.39
C GLY A 78 -40.64 28.87 -112.00
N ASP A 79 -41.76 28.30 -112.44
CA ASP A 79 -41.96 26.88 -112.76
C ASP A 79 -41.15 26.30 -113.95
N ASN A 80 -40.33 27.09 -114.65
CA ASN A 80 -39.59 26.61 -115.83
C ASN A 80 -38.18 26.12 -115.44
N PRO A 81 -37.90 24.80 -115.39
CA PRO A 81 -36.61 24.23 -114.94
C PRO A 81 -35.45 24.42 -115.95
N ASN A 82 -35.50 25.45 -116.79
CA ASN A 82 -34.47 25.78 -117.79
C ASN A 82 -34.19 27.30 -117.90
N GLY A 83 -34.89 28.16 -117.14
CA GLY A 83 -34.63 29.60 -117.12
C GLY A 83 -33.74 30.05 -115.96
N THR A 84 -33.82 31.32 -115.58
CA THR A 84 -33.01 31.90 -114.52
C THR A 84 -33.66 31.72 -113.15
N THR A 85 -32.90 31.20 -112.17
CA THR A 85 -33.41 30.84 -110.82
C THR A 85 -34.73 30.07 -110.91
N PRO A 86 -34.72 28.87 -111.55
CA PRO A 86 -35.90 28.03 -111.63
C PRO A 86 -36.32 27.62 -110.22
N ASP A 87 -37.62 27.47 -110.03
CA ASP A 87 -38.19 26.87 -108.84
C ASP A 87 -38.16 25.33 -108.95
N GLU A 88 -37.57 24.67 -107.94
CA GLU A 88 -37.56 23.21 -107.82
C GLU A 88 -38.81 22.65 -107.09
N PHE A 89 -39.65 23.51 -106.49
CA PHE A 89 -40.89 23.17 -105.79
C PHE A 89 -42.20 23.88 -106.30
N PRO A 90 -42.61 23.80 -107.59
CA PRO A 90 -43.69 24.64 -108.19
C PRO A 90 -45.15 24.32 -107.80
N VAL A 91 -45.38 24.05 -106.53
CA VAL A 91 -46.68 23.88 -105.84
C VAL A 91 -46.62 24.30 -104.36
N ASP A 92 -45.47 24.73 -103.85
CA ASP A 92 -45.21 25.03 -102.45
C ASP A 92 -44.37 26.32 -102.30
N GLY A 93 -45.04 27.46 -102.44
CA GLY A 93 -44.49 28.82 -102.32
C GLY A 93 -44.01 29.23 -100.93
N THR A 94 -43.42 28.29 -100.21
CA THR A 94 -42.54 28.50 -99.06
C THR A 94 -41.16 27.85 -99.26
N GLN A 95 -40.94 27.11 -100.35
CA GLN A 95 -39.68 26.48 -100.77
C GLN A 95 -39.42 26.76 -102.25
N TRP A 96 -38.16 26.81 -102.67
CA TRP A 96 -37.80 27.17 -104.06
C TRP A 96 -36.41 26.67 -104.53
N GLU A 97 -35.54 26.28 -103.60
CA GLU A 97 -34.14 25.86 -103.86
C GLU A 97 -33.89 24.53 -103.12
N ASP A 98 -33.25 23.57 -103.79
CA ASP A 98 -32.80 22.27 -103.27
C ASP A 98 -31.31 22.15 -103.64
N SER A 99 -30.43 22.35 -102.65
CA SER A 99 -28.98 22.50 -102.89
C SER A 99 -28.25 21.20 -103.25
N ASP A 100 -28.80 20.02 -102.93
CA ASP A 100 -28.10 18.74 -103.13
C ASP A 100 -28.92 17.62 -103.81
N GLY A 101 -30.23 17.80 -103.98
CA GLY A 101 -31.11 17.03 -104.86
C GLY A 101 -31.86 15.90 -104.17
N ASP A 102 -32.18 16.03 -102.89
CA ASP A 102 -32.88 15.00 -102.09
C ASP A 102 -34.41 15.15 -102.08
N GLY A 103 -34.93 16.36 -102.37
CA GLY A 103 -36.35 16.69 -102.41
C GLY A 103 -36.93 17.38 -101.17
N TYR A 104 -36.09 17.86 -100.25
CA TYR A 104 -36.44 18.81 -99.19
C TYR A 104 -35.87 20.21 -99.50
N GLY A 105 -36.47 21.28 -98.97
CA GLY A 105 -36.21 22.65 -99.44
C GLY A 105 -35.33 23.50 -98.53
N ASP A 106 -34.36 24.20 -99.12
CA ASP A 106 -33.31 25.01 -98.47
C ASP A 106 -33.82 26.14 -97.55
N ASN A 107 -35.09 26.57 -97.64
CA ASN A 107 -35.59 27.71 -96.86
C ASN A 107 -36.02 27.26 -95.44
N PRO A 108 -35.29 27.63 -94.36
CA PRO A 108 -35.59 27.20 -92.98
C PRO A 108 -36.84 27.87 -92.38
N LEU A 109 -37.62 28.59 -93.19
CA LEU A 109 -38.92 29.16 -92.81
C LEU A 109 -40.09 28.58 -93.61
N GLY A 110 -39.84 27.64 -94.55
CA GLY A 110 -40.87 26.88 -95.24
C GLY A 110 -41.41 25.72 -94.41
N ASN A 111 -42.39 25.00 -94.97
CA ASN A 111 -42.69 23.65 -94.46
C ASN A 111 -41.68 22.63 -94.99
N ASP A 112 -41.55 21.54 -94.24
CA ASP A 112 -40.68 20.40 -94.58
C ASP A 112 -39.29 20.85 -95.08
N ALA A 113 -38.74 21.84 -94.37
CA ALA A 113 -37.48 22.48 -94.72
C ALA A 113 -36.30 21.58 -94.40
N ASP A 114 -35.31 21.59 -95.28
CA ASP A 114 -34.08 20.85 -95.09
C ASP A 114 -33.22 21.47 -93.99
N MET A 115 -32.87 20.65 -93.01
CA MET A 115 -31.98 20.99 -91.90
C MET A 115 -30.49 20.85 -92.26
N PHE A 116 -30.14 20.16 -93.34
CA PHE A 116 -28.76 19.94 -93.82
C PHE A 116 -28.54 20.18 -95.34
N PRO A 117 -28.74 21.39 -95.92
CA PRO A 117 -28.61 21.73 -97.37
C PRO A 117 -27.23 21.54 -98.05
N SER A 118 -26.65 20.34 -97.92
CA SER A 118 -25.36 19.89 -98.44
C SER A 118 -25.06 18.39 -98.19
N ASP A 119 -25.93 17.64 -97.50
CA ASP A 119 -25.86 16.18 -97.36
C ASP A 119 -27.21 15.54 -97.73
N SER A 120 -27.35 15.15 -99.01
CA SER A 120 -28.54 14.54 -99.65
C SER A 120 -28.97 13.16 -99.10
N SER A 121 -28.67 12.90 -97.84
CA SER A 121 -29.03 11.73 -97.06
C SER A 121 -29.58 12.09 -95.68
N GLN A 122 -29.59 13.38 -95.29
CA GLN A 122 -30.08 13.88 -94.02
C GLN A 122 -30.90 15.15 -94.28
N TRP A 123 -32.17 15.19 -93.91
CA TRP A 123 -33.06 16.35 -94.17
C TRP A 123 -33.79 16.86 -92.92
N SER A 124 -33.69 16.13 -91.81
CA SER A 124 -34.50 16.33 -90.59
C SER A 124 -33.62 16.21 -89.35
N ASP A 125 -33.81 17.16 -88.44
CA ASP A 125 -33.20 17.27 -87.10
C ASP A 125 -34.36 17.54 -86.14
N SER A 126 -34.82 16.50 -85.43
CA SER A 126 -36.07 16.53 -84.68
C SER A 126 -36.00 17.27 -83.33
N ASP A 127 -34.81 17.50 -82.76
CA ASP A 127 -34.65 18.13 -81.45
C ASP A 127 -33.63 19.29 -81.39
N GLY A 128 -32.89 19.54 -82.47
CA GLY A 128 -32.12 20.75 -82.74
C GLY A 128 -30.64 20.69 -82.35
N ASP A 129 -30.03 19.50 -82.33
CA ASP A 129 -28.67 19.27 -81.87
C ASP A 129 -27.61 19.36 -83.00
N GLY A 130 -28.02 19.20 -84.26
CA GLY A 130 -27.17 19.24 -85.45
C GLY A 130 -26.68 17.88 -85.97
N TYR A 131 -27.25 16.77 -85.52
CA TYR A 131 -27.19 15.45 -86.19
C TYR A 131 -28.57 15.10 -86.76
N GLY A 132 -28.62 14.19 -87.75
CA GLY A 132 -29.81 14.02 -88.58
C GLY A 132 -30.57 12.70 -88.35
N ASP A 133 -31.89 12.78 -88.27
CA ASP A 133 -32.81 11.69 -87.91
C ASP A 133 -32.70 10.43 -88.80
N ASN A 134 -32.30 10.57 -90.08
CA ASN A 134 -32.35 9.49 -91.05
C ASN A 134 -31.23 8.45 -90.85
N GLN A 135 -31.55 7.37 -90.14
CA GLN A 135 -30.72 6.19 -89.87
C GLN A 135 -30.02 5.51 -91.07
N ALA A 136 -30.32 5.92 -92.31
CA ALA A 136 -29.69 5.42 -93.53
C ALA A 136 -28.68 6.38 -94.18
N GLY A 137 -28.51 7.60 -93.65
CA GLY A 137 -27.63 8.63 -94.20
C GLY A 137 -26.25 8.73 -93.55
N THR A 138 -25.63 9.91 -93.66
CA THR A 138 -24.27 10.20 -93.20
C THR A 138 -24.24 10.67 -91.75
N SER A 139 -23.55 9.93 -90.88
CA SER A 139 -23.45 10.24 -89.43
C SER A 139 -24.82 10.46 -88.78
N PRO A 140 -25.77 9.51 -88.94
CA PRO A 140 -27.12 9.68 -88.44
C PRO A 140 -27.13 9.75 -86.91
N ASP A 141 -28.07 10.51 -86.38
CA ASP A 141 -28.31 10.62 -84.96
C ASP A 141 -28.84 9.30 -84.37
N ALA A 142 -28.17 8.76 -83.36
CA ALA A 142 -28.63 7.57 -82.64
C ALA A 142 -29.88 7.81 -81.75
N PHE A 143 -30.15 9.05 -81.33
CA PHE A 143 -31.25 9.41 -80.42
C PHE A 143 -32.11 10.62 -80.88
N PRO A 144 -32.91 10.54 -81.98
CA PRO A 144 -33.70 11.64 -82.59
C PRO A 144 -34.82 12.32 -81.77
N ASN A 145 -34.74 12.30 -80.44
CA ASN A 145 -35.65 12.91 -79.48
C ASN A 145 -34.93 13.39 -78.19
N ASP A 146 -33.59 13.32 -78.10
CA ASP A 146 -32.78 13.80 -76.97
C ASP A 146 -31.54 14.56 -77.48
N SER A 147 -31.68 15.89 -77.67
CA SER A 147 -30.64 16.85 -78.12
C SER A 147 -29.43 17.01 -77.19
N THR A 148 -29.16 16.01 -76.36
CA THR A 148 -27.96 15.87 -75.56
C THR A 148 -27.16 14.61 -75.90
N GLN A 149 -27.66 13.71 -76.75
CA GLN A 149 -27.03 12.45 -77.15
C GLN A 149 -27.22 12.23 -78.65
N TRP A 150 -26.14 11.92 -79.39
CA TRP A 150 -26.21 11.75 -80.85
C TRP A 150 -25.52 10.49 -81.40
N ALA A 151 -24.77 9.77 -80.56
CA ALA A 151 -23.99 8.60 -80.94
C ALA A 151 -24.12 7.51 -79.88
N ASP A 152 -24.20 6.27 -80.36
CA ASP A 152 -24.22 5.00 -79.62
C ASP A 152 -23.16 4.12 -80.31
N SER A 153 -21.96 4.04 -79.73
CA SER A 153 -20.79 3.46 -80.39
C SER A 153 -20.77 1.92 -80.43
N ASP A 154 -21.56 1.23 -79.61
CA ASP A 154 -21.59 -0.23 -79.54
C ASP A 154 -22.99 -0.89 -79.65
N GLY A 155 -24.06 -0.10 -79.57
CA GLY A 155 -25.43 -0.47 -79.92
C GLY A 155 -26.31 -0.92 -78.74
N ASP A 156 -26.04 -0.43 -77.53
CA ASP A 156 -26.75 -0.84 -76.31
C ASP A 156 -27.97 0.04 -75.97
N GLY A 157 -28.01 1.27 -76.49
CA GLY A 157 -29.08 2.25 -76.27
C GLY A 157 -28.80 3.31 -75.20
N TYR A 158 -27.56 3.45 -74.73
CA TYR A 158 -27.03 4.61 -74.01
C TYR A 158 -26.03 5.37 -74.91
N GLY A 159 -25.77 6.66 -74.60
CA GLY A 159 -25.14 7.56 -75.57
C GLY A 159 -23.75 8.09 -75.19
N ASP A 160 -22.84 8.10 -76.15
CA ASP A 160 -21.40 8.44 -76.02
C ASP A 160 -21.09 9.81 -75.40
N ASN A 161 -22.00 10.79 -75.50
CA ASN A 161 -21.74 12.16 -75.05
C ASN A 161 -21.82 12.27 -73.51
N ALA A 162 -20.69 12.14 -72.82
CA ALA A 162 -20.52 12.30 -71.37
C ALA A 162 -21.03 13.63 -70.74
N ALA A 163 -21.56 14.57 -71.53
CA ALA A 163 -22.21 15.79 -71.06
C ALA A 163 -23.76 15.77 -71.14
N GLY A 164 -24.36 14.70 -71.66
CA GLY A 164 -25.80 14.58 -71.89
C GLY A 164 -26.58 13.78 -70.84
N LEU A 165 -27.82 13.43 -71.18
CA LEU A 165 -28.80 12.81 -70.30
C LEU A 165 -28.70 11.28 -70.33
N ASN A 166 -28.34 10.69 -69.19
CA ASN A 166 -28.04 9.26 -69.08
C ASN A 166 -26.89 8.84 -70.02
N ALA A 167 -25.92 9.74 -70.17
CA ALA A 167 -24.71 9.47 -70.94
C ALA A 167 -24.01 8.20 -70.46
N ASP A 168 -23.46 7.47 -71.43
CA ASP A 168 -22.80 6.20 -71.20
C ASP A 168 -21.43 6.38 -70.53
N ALA A 169 -21.20 5.59 -69.47
CA ALA A 169 -19.92 5.49 -68.76
C ALA A 169 -18.87 4.65 -69.51
N PHE A 170 -19.29 3.70 -70.36
CA PHE A 170 -18.41 2.77 -71.09
C PHE A 170 -18.76 2.65 -72.60
N PRO A 171 -18.59 3.70 -73.45
CA PRO A 171 -18.99 3.75 -74.88
C PRO A 171 -18.32 2.78 -75.88
N ASN A 172 -17.85 1.62 -75.42
CA ASN A 172 -17.22 0.54 -76.18
C ASN A 172 -17.53 -0.86 -75.57
N ASP A 173 -18.35 -0.99 -74.53
CA ASP A 173 -18.79 -2.26 -73.96
C ASP A 173 -20.34 -2.31 -73.84
N PRO A 174 -21.06 -2.95 -74.80
CA PRO A 174 -22.54 -2.98 -74.89
C PRO A 174 -23.21 -3.88 -73.84
N SER A 175 -22.58 -3.98 -72.68
CA SER A 175 -23.04 -4.69 -71.50
C SER A 175 -22.88 -3.88 -70.22
N GLN A 176 -22.26 -2.69 -70.28
CA GLN A 176 -22.08 -1.76 -69.16
C GLN A 176 -22.33 -0.33 -69.64
N TRP A 177 -23.24 0.38 -68.98
CA TRP A 177 -23.63 1.74 -69.37
C TRP A 177 -23.68 2.74 -68.21
N ARG A 178 -23.41 2.28 -66.99
CA ARG A 178 -23.46 3.08 -65.76
C ARG A 178 -22.32 2.69 -64.84
N ASP A 179 -21.69 3.74 -64.32
CA ASP A 179 -20.75 3.78 -63.21
C ASP A 179 -21.35 4.79 -62.22
N ALA A 180 -21.72 4.34 -61.01
CA ALA A 180 -22.50 5.14 -60.06
C ALA A 180 -21.65 5.97 -59.07
N ASP A 181 -20.39 5.59 -58.85
CA ASP A 181 -19.50 6.23 -57.87
C ASP A 181 -18.18 6.79 -58.46
N GLY A 182 -17.84 6.36 -59.68
CA GLY A 182 -16.73 6.86 -60.49
C GLY A 182 -15.44 6.03 -60.38
N ASP A 183 -15.50 4.75 -59.99
CA ASP A 183 -14.33 3.89 -59.85
C ASP A 183 -13.82 3.30 -61.19
N GLY A 184 -14.67 3.21 -62.21
CA GLY A 184 -14.37 2.61 -63.52
C GLY A 184 -14.81 1.16 -63.71
N TYR A 185 -15.67 0.61 -62.86
CA TYR A 185 -16.38 -0.66 -63.03
C TYR A 185 -17.89 -0.43 -63.23
N GLY A 186 -18.58 -1.39 -63.85
CA GLY A 186 -19.94 -1.16 -64.35
C GLY A 186 -21.05 -1.80 -63.50
N ASP A 187 -22.06 -1.01 -63.15
CA ASP A 187 -23.20 -1.38 -62.30
C ASP A 187 -24.03 -2.58 -62.79
N ASN A 188 -23.97 -2.94 -64.08
CA ASN A 188 -24.76 -4.05 -64.60
C ASN A 188 -24.12 -5.39 -64.22
N ALA A 189 -24.63 -6.02 -63.16
CA ALA A 189 -24.23 -7.34 -62.65
C ALA A 189 -24.30 -8.52 -63.66
N ASN A 190 -24.67 -8.30 -64.93
CA ASN A 190 -24.62 -9.29 -66.01
C ASN A 190 -23.67 -8.89 -67.16
N GLY A 191 -22.99 -7.75 -67.07
CA GLY A 191 -22.02 -7.27 -68.04
C GLY A 191 -20.62 -7.85 -67.86
N ASN A 192 -19.68 -7.36 -68.67
CA ASN A 192 -18.25 -7.59 -68.47
C ASN A 192 -17.76 -6.75 -67.27
N SER A 193 -16.79 -7.28 -66.51
CA SER A 193 -16.24 -6.63 -65.30
C SER A 193 -17.30 -5.90 -64.45
N PRO A 194 -18.35 -6.61 -63.99
CA PRO A 194 -19.40 -5.97 -63.19
C PRO A 194 -18.83 -5.54 -61.85
N ASP A 195 -19.19 -4.34 -61.43
CA ASP A 195 -18.94 -3.89 -60.08
C ASP A 195 -19.76 -4.74 -59.08
N LEU A 196 -19.11 -5.14 -57.99
CA LEU A 196 -19.71 -5.85 -56.86
C LEU A 196 -19.92 -4.94 -55.63
N CYS A 197 -19.42 -3.69 -55.67
CA CYS A 197 -19.24 -2.77 -54.55
C CYS A 197 -19.78 -1.35 -54.87
N LEU A 198 -21.06 -1.28 -55.29
CA LEU A 198 -21.85 -0.14 -55.85
C LEU A 198 -21.97 1.15 -55.01
N ASP A 199 -21.09 1.35 -54.02
CA ASP A 199 -20.99 2.54 -53.18
C ASP A 199 -19.53 2.91 -52.81
N THR A 200 -18.57 2.58 -53.68
CA THR A 200 -17.14 2.81 -53.48
C THR A 200 -16.83 4.27 -53.19
N PRO A 201 -16.07 4.59 -52.12
CA PRO A 201 -15.70 5.97 -51.81
C PRO A 201 -14.86 6.61 -52.92
N SER A 202 -15.48 7.51 -53.68
CA SER A 202 -14.90 8.15 -54.86
C SER A 202 -13.48 8.70 -54.63
N GLY A 203 -12.50 8.11 -55.34
CA GLY A 203 -11.08 8.43 -55.25
C GLY A 203 -10.21 7.42 -54.50
N GLU A 204 -10.81 6.39 -53.87
CA GLU A 204 -10.07 5.21 -53.40
C GLU A 204 -9.60 4.32 -54.56
N ALA A 205 -8.74 3.35 -54.26
CA ALA A 205 -8.25 2.37 -55.23
C ALA A 205 -8.96 1.02 -55.06
N VAL A 206 -9.45 0.47 -56.17
CA VAL A 206 -10.26 -0.76 -56.24
C VAL A 206 -9.48 -1.96 -56.77
N ASP A 207 -10.03 -3.15 -56.55
CA ASP A 207 -9.48 -4.45 -56.97
C ASP A 207 -9.91 -4.84 -58.41
N GLU A 208 -10.08 -6.14 -58.69
CA GLU A 208 -10.60 -6.64 -59.98
C GLU A 208 -12.15 -6.79 -60.03
N ASN A 209 -12.85 -6.35 -58.98
CA ASN A 209 -14.29 -6.48 -58.77
C ASN A 209 -15.01 -5.15 -58.45
N GLY A 210 -14.32 -4.00 -58.56
CA GLY A 210 -14.81 -2.68 -58.16
C GLY A 210 -14.76 -2.39 -56.65
N CYS A 211 -14.17 -3.29 -55.85
CA CYS A 211 -14.17 -3.16 -54.40
C CYS A 211 -12.91 -2.46 -53.88
N SER A 212 -13.08 -1.38 -53.11
CA SER A 212 -11.96 -0.76 -52.40
C SER A 212 -11.56 -1.56 -51.16
N THR A 213 -10.34 -1.36 -50.66
CA THR A 213 -9.88 -1.96 -49.39
C THR A 213 -10.65 -1.47 -48.14
N SER A 214 -11.66 -0.59 -48.31
CA SER A 214 -12.59 -0.19 -47.25
C SER A 214 -13.92 -0.95 -47.25
N GLN A 215 -14.20 -1.73 -48.31
CA GLN A 215 -15.41 -2.56 -48.45
C GLN A 215 -15.10 -4.07 -48.46
N LEU A 216 -13.83 -4.47 -48.59
CA LEU A 216 -13.43 -5.87 -48.46
C LEU A 216 -13.60 -6.35 -47.01
N ASP A 217 -14.32 -7.45 -46.85
CA ASP A 217 -14.62 -8.17 -45.61
C ASP A 217 -14.54 -9.66 -45.98
N ALA A 218 -13.45 -10.33 -45.58
CA ALA A 218 -13.07 -11.64 -46.10
C ALA A 218 -13.84 -12.83 -45.50
N ASP A 219 -14.30 -12.74 -44.25
CA ASP A 219 -15.04 -13.81 -43.55
C ASP A 219 -16.53 -13.50 -43.31
N LEU A 220 -16.93 -12.23 -43.54
CA LEU A 220 -18.29 -11.70 -43.46
C LEU A 220 -18.82 -11.52 -42.02
N ASP A 221 -17.94 -11.16 -41.07
CA ASP A 221 -18.33 -10.77 -39.71
C ASP A 221 -18.93 -9.34 -39.60
N GLY A 222 -18.61 -8.45 -40.55
CA GLY A 222 -19.04 -7.05 -40.59
C GLY A 222 -17.96 -6.00 -40.29
N VAL A 223 -16.70 -6.39 -40.10
CA VAL A 223 -15.51 -5.53 -40.02
C VAL A 223 -14.65 -5.74 -41.28
N ASN A 224 -14.12 -4.66 -41.86
CA ASN A 224 -13.34 -4.76 -43.09
C ASN A 224 -11.88 -5.17 -42.86
N ASP A 225 -11.27 -5.83 -43.83
CA ASP A 225 -9.88 -6.37 -43.84
C ASP A 225 -8.81 -5.36 -43.39
N ALA A 226 -9.10 -4.06 -43.45
CA ALA A 226 -8.20 -2.97 -43.09
C ALA A 226 -8.27 -2.54 -41.61
N ASN A 227 -9.34 -2.90 -40.88
CA ASN A 227 -9.51 -2.63 -39.45
C ASN A 227 -9.72 -3.92 -38.62
N ASP A 228 -9.97 -5.04 -39.28
CA ASP A 228 -10.03 -6.37 -38.67
C ASP A 228 -8.64 -6.85 -38.18
N ALA A 229 -8.64 -7.50 -37.02
CA ALA A 229 -7.49 -8.11 -36.37
C ALA A 229 -7.58 -9.66 -36.33
N CYS A 230 -8.70 -10.23 -36.77
CA CYS A 230 -9.15 -11.60 -36.55
C CYS A 230 -9.69 -12.30 -37.85
N PRO A 231 -8.98 -12.25 -39.01
CA PRO A 231 -9.49 -12.52 -40.38
C PRO A 231 -9.81 -14.00 -40.76
N ASP A 232 -10.31 -14.78 -39.81
CA ASP A 232 -10.78 -16.16 -39.97
C ASP A 232 -11.98 -16.41 -39.01
N THR A 233 -12.80 -15.38 -38.73
CA THR A 233 -13.88 -15.39 -37.75
C THR A 233 -14.94 -16.48 -38.04
N PRO A 234 -15.35 -17.29 -37.05
CA PRO A 234 -16.37 -18.32 -37.27
C PRO A 234 -17.74 -17.74 -37.64
N ALA A 235 -18.08 -17.84 -38.92
CA ALA A 235 -19.32 -17.29 -39.51
C ALA A 235 -20.59 -17.58 -38.68
N GLY A 236 -21.16 -16.52 -38.11
CA GLY A 236 -22.36 -16.55 -37.27
C GLY A 236 -22.12 -16.39 -35.76
N GLU A 237 -20.86 -16.25 -35.33
CA GLU A 237 -20.53 -15.65 -34.04
C GLU A 237 -20.72 -14.11 -34.08
N THR A 238 -20.54 -13.43 -32.95
CA THR A 238 -20.68 -11.97 -32.86
C THR A 238 -19.36 -11.36 -32.43
N VAL A 239 -18.87 -10.40 -33.21
CA VAL A 239 -17.57 -9.76 -32.99
C VAL A 239 -17.67 -8.42 -32.26
N ASP A 240 -16.51 -7.96 -31.81
CA ASP A 240 -16.28 -6.66 -31.21
C ASP A 240 -16.13 -5.55 -32.28
N ASN A 241 -15.34 -4.50 -32.03
CA ASN A 241 -15.06 -3.44 -33.00
C ASN A 241 -13.74 -3.59 -33.77
N VAL A 242 -13.05 -4.74 -33.68
CA VAL A 242 -11.85 -5.09 -34.48
C VAL A 242 -11.95 -6.50 -35.09
N GLY A 243 -13.17 -7.02 -35.28
CA GLY A 243 -13.43 -8.32 -35.94
C GLY A 243 -13.18 -9.54 -35.04
N CYS A 244 -12.88 -9.37 -33.76
CA CYS A 244 -12.62 -10.50 -32.88
C CYS A 244 -13.91 -10.98 -32.20
N SER A 245 -14.21 -12.28 -32.34
CA SER A 245 -15.26 -12.95 -31.58
C SER A 245 -14.74 -13.44 -30.22
N SER A 246 -15.65 -13.77 -29.30
CA SER A 246 -15.30 -14.36 -28.01
C SER A 246 -14.71 -15.78 -28.06
N SER A 247 -14.54 -16.37 -29.25
CA SER A 247 -13.69 -17.57 -29.44
C SER A 247 -12.27 -17.25 -29.93
N GLN A 248 -12.00 -15.98 -30.26
CA GLN A 248 -10.72 -15.43 -30.75
C GLN A 248 -10.10 -14.37 -29.81
N GLU A 249 -10.86 -13.87 -28.81
CA GLU A 249 -10.34 -13.01 -27.75
C GLU A 249 -9.31 -13.74 -26.86
N ASP A 250 -8.16 -13.09 -26.61
CA ASP A 250 -7.12 -13.47 -25.63
C ASP A 250 -6.71 -12.16 -24.91
N ALA A 251 -7.26 -11.94 -23.72
CA ALA A 251 -7.25 -10.64 -23.05
C ALA A 251 -5.91 -10.25 -22.39
N ASP A 252 -5.05 -11.23 -22.05
CA ASP A 252 -3.75 -10.99 -21.41
C ASP A 252 -2.54 -11.44 -22.25
N ASN A 253 -2.79 -12.15 -23.35
CA ASN A 253 -1.84 -12.57 -24.37
C ASN A 253 -0.87 -13.66 -23.88
N ASP A 254 -1.34 -14.58 -23.04
CA ASP A 254 -0.60 -15.79 -22.67
C ASP A 254 -0.66 -16.92 -23.72
N GLY A 255 -1.63 -16.87 -24.64
CA GLY A 255 -1.84 -17.85 -25.71
C GLY A 255 -3.00 -18.84 -25.48
N VAL A 256 -3.82 -18.64 -24.45
CA VAL A 256 -5.08 -19.37 -24.21
C VAL A 256 -6.26 -18.41 -24.30
N MET A 257 -7.11 -18.59 -25.32
CA MET A 257 -8.27 -17.71 -25.58
C MET A 257 -9.24 -17.67 -24.38
N ASP A 258 -9.89 -16.52 -24.13
CA ASP A 258 -10.80 -16.23 -23.00
C ASP A 258 -11.91 -17.29 -22.80
N ALA A 259 -12.37 -17.94 -23.86
CA ALA A 259 -13.38 -19.01 -23.80
C ALA A 259 -12.87 -20.34 -23.19
N PHE A 260 -11.56 -20.48 -23.02
CA PHE A 260 -10.88 -21.69 -22.52
C PHE A 260 -9.90 -21.42 -21.36
N ASP A 261 -9.49 -20.16 -21.18
CA ASP A 261 -8.75 -19.70 -20.00
C ASP A 261 -9.55 -19.85 -18.69
N ALA A 262 -8.84 -20.10 -17.60
CA ALA A 262 -9.35 -20.17 -16.24
C ALA A 262 -8.69 -19.16 -15.27
N CYS A 263 -7.71 -18.39 -15.74
CA CYS A 263 -6.68 -17.73 -14.94
C CYS A 263 -6.39 -16.26 -15.29
N ALA A 264 -7.20 -15.65 -16.16
CA ALA A 264 -7.19 -14.28 -16.67
C ALA A 264 -6.39 -13.22 -15.87
N ASN A 265 -5.65 -12.40 -16.61
CA ASN A 265 -4.59 -11.48 -16.18
C ASN A 265 -3.26 -12.19 -15.86
N THR A 266 -2.95 -13.25 -16.61
CA THR A 266 -1.63 -13.89 -16.63
C THR A 266 -0.51 -12.88 -16.91
N PRO A 267 0.64 -12.94 -16.21
CA PRO A 267 1.76 -12.07 -16.49
C PRO A 267 2.34 -12.32 -17.90
N LEU A 268 2.23 -11.33 -18.79
CA LEU A 268 2.67 -11.40 -20.20
C LEU A 268 4.07 -12.04 -20.35
N GLY A 269 4.13 -13.18 -21.05
CA GLY A 269 5.36 -13.94 -21.28
C GLY A 269 5.73 -14.94 -20.17
N ALA A 270 4.82 -15.22 -19.23
CA ALA A 270 4.88 -16.41 -18.38
C ALA A 270 4.79 -17.71 -19.20
N VAL A 271 5.04 -18.84 -18.55
CA VAL A 271 4.77 -20.17 -19.13
C VAL A 271 3.54 -20.74 -18.44
N VAL A 272 2.46 -20.85 -19.19
CA VAL A 272 1.16 -21.35 -18.73
C VAL A 272 0.97 -22.84 -18.98
N ASP A 273 -0.03 -23.41 -18.30
CA ASP A 273 -0.52 -24.76 -18.56
C ASP A 273 -1.59 -24.77 -19.69
N ALA A 274 -2.43 -25.80 -19.74
CA ALA A 274 -3.48 -25.93 -20.76
C ALA A 274 -4.79 -25.17 -20.44
N ALA A 275 -4.80 -24.34 -19.40
CA ALA A 275 -5.95 -23.55 -18.93
C ALA A 275 -5.58 -22.09 -18.62
N GLY A 276 -4.49 -21.57 -19.22
CA GLY A 276 -3.98 -20.19 -19.02
C GLY A 276 -3.26 -19.97 -17.68
N CYS A 277 -3.13 -21.00 -16.83
CA CYS A 277 -2.58 -20.80 -15.50
C CYS A 277 -1.05 -20.89 -15.49
N ALA A 278 -0.36 -19.80 -15.13
CA ALA A 278 1.05 -19.87 -14.75
C ALA A 278 1.19 -20.34 -13.28
N ALA A 279 2.37 -20.86 -12.91
CA ALA A 279 2.64 -21.33 -11.55
C ALA A 279 2.49 -20.24 -10.45
N SER A 280 2.52 -18.95 -10.83
CA SER A 280 2.25 -17.82 -9.93
C SER A 280 0.75 -17.49 -9.75
N GLN A 281 -0.16 -18.22 -10.40
CA GLN A 281 -1.61 -18.16 -10.23
C GLN A 281 -2.19 -19.47 -9.67
N LEU A 282 -1.39 -20.56 -9.65
CA LEU A 282 -1.77 -21.86 -9.10
C LEU A 282 -1.40 -21.96 -7.62
N ASP A 283 -2.27 -22.65 -6.88
CA ASP A 283 -2.14 -23.06 -5.48
C ASP A 283 -2.69 -24.49 -5.43
N SER A 284 -1.78 -25.48 -5.51
CA SER A 284 -2.11 -26.88 -5.81
C SER A 284 -2.73 -27.67 -4.65
N ASP A 285 -2.51 -27.27 -3.40
CA ASP A 285 -3.12 -27.90 -2.21
C ASP A 285 -4.06 -26.98 -1.41
N GLY A 286 -4.02 -25.68 -1.65
CA GLY A 286 -4.93 -24.66 -1.12
C GLY A 286 -4.44 -24.01 0.18
N ASP A 287 -3.14 -23.99 0.45
CA ASP A 287 -2.55 -23.40 1.66
C ASP A 287 -2.43 -21.86 1.63
N THR A 288 -2.73 -21.22 0.48
CA THR A 288 -2.60 -19.78 0.15
C THR A 288 -1.21 -19.28 -0.29
N ILE A 289 -0.26 -20.18 -0.52
CA ILE A 289 1.02 -19.92 -1.19
C ILE A 289 0.97 -20.47 -2.61
N THR A 290 1.57 -19.77 -3.57
CA THR A 290 1.54 -20.16 -4.98
C THR A 290 2.59 -21.21 -5.32
N ASP A 291 2.31 -22.08 -6.29
CA ASP A 291 3.16 -23.21 -6.72
C ASP A 291 4.59 -22.79 -7.13
N ASP A 292 4.80 -21.52 -7.52
CA ASP A 292 6.12 -20.96 -7.84
C ASP A 292 6.97 -20.57 -6.62
N ARG A 293 6.35 -20.51 -5.43
CA ARG A 293 6.94 -20.03 -4.16
C ARG A 293 6.86 -21.04 -3.02
N ASP A 294 5.95 -21.98 -3.10
CA ASP A 294 5.81 -23.07 -2.14
C ASP A 294 6.99 -24.07 -2.21
N GLN A 295 7.33 -24.63 -1.05
CA GLN A 295 8.37 -25.65 -0.86
C GLN A 295 7.81 -26.98 -0.33
N CYS A 296 6.51 -27.04 0.00
CA CYS A 296 5.80 -28.19 0.52
C CYS A 296 4.48 -28.49 -0.24
N PRO A 297 4.51 -28.91 -1.54
CA PRO A 297 3.33 -28.91 -2.43
C PRO A 297 2.32 -30.04 -2.21
N THR A 298 2.18 -30.49 -0.96
CA THR A 298 1.21 -31.48 -0.48
C THR A 298 0.78 -31.18 0.97
N THR A 299 0.98 -29.95 1.46
CA THR A 299 0.59 -29.54 2.79
C THR A 299 -0.93 -29.67 2.97
N THR A 300 -1.38 -29.93 4.19
CA THR A 300 -2.80 -30.24 4.42
C THR A 300 -3.65 -28.97 4.45
N LEU A 301 -4.45 -28.77 3.40
CA LEU A 301 -5.45 -27.71 3.25
C LEU A 301 -6.05 -27.21 4.58
N GLY A 302 -5.67 -25.98 4.96
CA GLY A 302 -6.16 -25.28 6.14
C GLY A 302 -5.32 -25.41 7.41
N GLU A 303 -4.19 -26.12 7.38
CA GLU A 303 -3.16 -26.02 8.42
C GLU A 303 -2.38 -24.69 8.34
N PRO A 304 -1.85 -24.13 9.45
CA PRO A 304 -1.10 -22.87 9.42
C PRO A 304 0.32 -23.03 8.86
N VAL A 305 0.57 -22.42 7.70
CA VAL A 305 1.84 -22.46 6.97
C VAL A 305 2.74 -21.25 7.25
N ASN A 306 4.01 -21.34 6.82
CA ASN A 306 4.94 -20.21 6.80
C ASN A 306 4.94 -19.50 5.44
N GLY A 307 5.83 -18.51 5.24
CA GLY A 307 5.94 -17.75 3.99
C GLY A 307 6.47 -18.52 2.76
N VAL A 308 6.67 -19.84 2.88
CA VAL A 308 7.10 -20.78 1.82
C VAL A 308 6.27 -22.08 1.84
N GLY A 309 5.05 -22.02 2.40
CA GLY A 309 4.01 -23.06 2.35
C GLY A 309 4.14 -24.26 3.28
N CYS A 310 5.25 -24.37 4.02
CA CYS A 310 5.43 -25.50 4.94
C CYS A 310 4.73 -25.29 6.30
N ALA A 311 3.78 -26.17 6.62
CA ALA A 311 3.18 -26.27 7.95
C ALA A 311 4.17 -26.79 9.00
N ALA A 312 3.92 -26.54 10.29
CA ALA A 312 4.83 -26.92 11.38
C ALA A 312 5.06 -28.44 11.51
N SER A 313 4.22 -29.29 10.92
CA SER A 313 4.41 -30.74 10.85
C SER A 313 5.43 -31.19 9.80
N GLU A 314 5.87 -30.28 8.92
CA GLU A 314 6.67 -30.56 7.72
C GLU A 314 7.99 -29.76 7.71
N ARG A 315 8.25 -28.99 8.77
CA ARG A 315 9.48 -28.22 8.99
C ARG A 315 10.30 -28.81 10.13
N ASP A 316 11.61 -28.70 10.00
CA ASP A 316 12.64 -29.04 10.97
C ASP A 316 13.57 -27.81 10.97
N THR A 317 13.40 -26.90 11.94
CA THR A 317 13.93 -25.52 11.84
C THR A 317 15.43 -25.41 12.10
N ASP A 318 16.04 -26.38 12.78
CA ASP A 318 17.47 -26.42 13.14
C ASP A 318 18.23 -27.65 12.59
N ASP A 319 17.58 -28.48 11.77
CA ASP A 319 18.09 -29.73 11.19
C ASP A 319 18.46 -30.81 12.26
N ASP A 320 17.79 -30.83 13.42
CA ASP A 320 18.06 -31.82 14.49
C ASP A 320 17.46 -33.23 14.23
N GLY A 321 16.41 -33.30 13.39
CA GLY A 321 15.69 -34.51 13.04
C GLY A 321 14.29 -34.65 13.67
N VAL A 322 13.83 -33.67 14.45
CA VAL A 322 12.48 -33.58 15.02
C VAL A 322 11.73 -32.39 14.43
N MET A 323 10.61 -32.64 13.77
CA MET A 323 9.80 -31.59 13.14
C MET A 323 9.20 -30.62 14.19
N ASP A 324 9.12 -29.32 13.88
CA ASP A 324 8.71 -28.22 14.78
C ASP A 324 7.45 -28.56 15.62
N ALA A 325 6.44 -29.19 15.02
CA ALA A 325 5.18 -29.54 15.70
C ALA A 325 5.29 -30.69 16.72
N SER A 326 6.47 -31.29 16.88
CA SER A 326 6.80 -32.35 17.85
C SER A 326 8.07 -32.06 18.66
N ASP A 327 8.80 -31.01 18.30
CA ASP A 327 9.92 -30.47 19.06
C ASP A 327 9.42 -29.69 20.30
N ILE A 328 10.28 -29.58 21.31
CA ILE A 328 10.09 -28.85 22.57
C ILE A 328 11.23 -27.82 22.77
N CYS A 329 12.23 -27.81 21.89
CA CYS A 329 13.57 -27.30 22.12
C CYS A 329 14.14 -26.56 20.90
N ASP A 330 13.34 -25.68 20.28
CA ASP A 330 13.38 -24.92 19.00
C ASP A 330 14.73 -24.41 18.39
N SER A 331 15.88 -24.75 18.96
CA SER A 331 17.23 -24.31 18.59
C SER A 331 18.30 -25.23 19.21
N THR A 332 18.20 -26.54 18.97
CA THR A 332 19.18 -27.55 19.35
C THR A 332 20.56 -27.29 18.69
N PRO A 333 21.66 -27.28 19.47
CA PRO A 333 22.98 -27.09 18.90
C PRO A 333 23.38 -28.26 17.99
N PHE A 334 23.50 -28.02 16.68
CA PHE A 334 23.94 -28.96 15.62
C PHE A 334 25.23 -29.78 15.92
N SER A 335 26.02 -29.40 16.94
CA SER A 335 27.17 -30.18 17.42
C SER A 335 26.82 -31.32 18.39
N GLU A 336 25.61 -31.31 18.95
CA GLU A 336 25.08 -32.32 19.86
C GLU A 336 24.04 -33.20 19.14
N ASN A 337 23.46 -34.19 19.83
CA ASN A 337 22.39 -35.01 19.25
C ASN A 337 21.12 -34.75 20.06
N ALA A 338 20.05 -34.43 19.35
CA ALA A 338 18.68 -34.44 19.85
C ALA A 338 18.29 -35.79 20.46
N ASP A 339 17.20 -35.79 21.24
CA ASP A 339 16.46 -37.01 21.56
C ASP A 339 15.07 -36.99 20.92
N ALA A 340 14.19 -37.89 21.35
CA ALA A 340 12.84 -38.01 20.80
C ALA A 340 11.88 -36.85 21.17
N GLN A 341 12.38 -35.78 21.78
CA GLN A 341 11.67 -34.54 22.08
C GLN A 341 12.39 -33.30 21.50
N GLY A 342 13.39 -33.50 20.63
CA GLY A 342 14.22 -32.43 20.05
C GLY A 342 15.19 -31.78 21.04
N CYS A 343 15.40 -32.35 22.23
CA CYS A 343 16.21 -31.70 23.29
C CYS A 343 17.59 -32.35 23.47
N SER A 344 18.67 -31.61 23.18
CA SER A 344 20.04 -32.06 23.46
C SER A 344 20.36 -32.11 24.97
N PRO A 345 21.45 -32.78 25.40
CA PRO A 345 21.89 -32.79 26.79
C PRO A 345 22.29 -31.40 27.35
N SER A 346 22.56 -30.42 26.50
CA SER A 346 22.89 -29.05 26.92
C SER A 346 21.69 -28.12 27.07
N GLN A 347 20.47 -28.54 26.73
CA GLN A 347 19.22 -27.79 26.91
C GLN A 347 18.34 -28.29 28.08
N LYS A 348 18.73 -29.40 28.73
CA LYS A 348 17.90 -30.06 29.74
C LYS A 348 18.16 -29.54 31.14
N ASP A 349 17.08 -29.31 31.87
CA ASP A 349 17.02 -28.93 33.28
C ASP A 349 15.93 -29.81 33.91
N SER A 350 16.33 -30.79 34.73
CA SER A 350 15.46 -31.86 35.23
C SER A 350 14.64 -31.52 36.47
N ASP A 351 14.97 -30.45 37.21
CA ASP A 351 14.19 -29.96 38.36
C ASP A 351 13.60 -28.55 38.17
N GLY A 352 14.16 -27.78 37.23
CA GLY A 352 13.70 -26.47 36.81
C GLY A 352 14.28 -25.31 37.63
N ASP A 353 15.45 -25.45 38.24
CA ASP A 353 16.09 -24.37 38.99
C ASP A 353 16.75 -23.28 38.12
N GLY A 354 16.97 -23.56 36.82
CA GLY A 354 17.64 -22.68 35.86
C GLY A 354 19.10 -23.05 35.55
N VAL A 355 19.62 -24.18 36.06
CA VAL A 355 20.96 -24.70 35.80
C VAL A 355 20.87 -26.09 35.17
N ASN A 356 21.36 -26.21 33.94
CA ASN A 356 21.15 -27.40 33.11
C ASN A 356 21.87 -28.65 33.67
N ASP A 357 21.29 -29.84 33.44
CA ASP A 357 21.70 -31.18 33.90
C ASP A 357 23.20 -31.53 33.68
N ASN A 358 23.85 -30.85 32.73
CA ASN A 358 25.25 -31.07 32.37
C ASN A 358 26.25 -30.22 33.18
N VAL A 359 25.76 -29.26 33.97
CA VAL A 359 26.56 -28.35 34.82
C VAL A 359 26.04 -28.22 36.25
N ASP A 360 24.80 -28.62 36.53
CA ASP A 360 24.25 -28.77 37.88
C ASP A 360 25.05 -29.79 38.75
N ASN A 361 25.16 -29.50 40.04
CA ASN A 361 25.79 -30.35 41.07
C ASN A 361 24.85 -30.64 42.26
N CYS A 362 23.65 -30.07 42.30
CA CYS A 362 22.68 -30.12 43.38
C CYS A 362 21.30 -30.72 42.98
N PRO A 363 21.22 -31.76 42.13
CA PRO A 363 19.98 -32.16 41.43
C PRO A 363 18.85 -32.54 42.38
N GLY A 364 17.69 -31.92 42.15
CA GLY A 364 16.51 -31.96 43.01
C GLY A 364 16.27 -30.66 43.79
N THR A 365 16.78 -29.52 43.32
CA THR A 365 16.49 -28.20 43.88
C THR A 365 15.02 -27.82 43.63
N GLU A 366 14.39 -27.10 44.57
CA GLU A 366 13.01 -26.65 44.36
C GLU A 366 12.96 -25.45 43.39
N ASN A 367 12.33 -25.65 42.23
CA ASN A 367 12.06 -24.63 41.21
C ASN A 367 11.56 -23.30 41.83
N GLY A 368 12.28 -22.21 41.54
CA GLY A 368 11.98 -20.86 42.05
C GLY A 368 12.76 -20.43 43.29
N LEU A 369 13.63 -21.30 43.85
CA LEU A 369 14.68 -20.88 44.77
C LEU A 369 15.77 -20.06 44.04
N ASN A 370 16.57 -19.29 44.79
CA ASN A 370 17.72 -18.59 44.23
C ASN A 370 18.96 -19.48 44.36
N VAL A 371 19.37 -20.06 43.23
CA VAL A 371 20.56 -20.92 43.11
C VAL A 371 21.79 -20.12 42.67
N ASP A 372 22.97 -20.71 42.84
CA ASP A 372 24.18 -20.21 42.20
C ASP A 372 24.49 -20.93 40.87
N MET A 373 25.67 -20.69 40.32
CA MET A 373 26.12 -21.21 39.02
C MET A 373 26.24 -22.75 38.95
N LEU A 374 26.02 -23.46 40.06
CA LEU A 374 26.13 -24.91 40.18
C LEU A 374 24.82 -25.61 40.59
N GLY A 375 23.67 -24.91 40.53
CA GLY A 375 22.33 -25.44 40.88
C GLY A 375 22.04 -25.50 42.38
N CYS A 376 22.91 -24.94 43.22
CA CYS A 376 22.79 -25.06 44.67
C CYS A 376 22.09 -23.84 45.29
N ALA A 377 20.90 -24.02 45.87
CA ALA A 377 20.23 -22.98 46.66
C ALA A 377 20.93 -22.78 48.02
N THR A 378 20.66 -21.65 48.68
CA THR A 378 21.32 -21.25 49.94
C THR A 378 21.20 -22.27 51.07
N ASN A 379 20.17 -23.11 51.07
CA ASN A 379 19.93 -24.16 52.06
C ASN A 379 20.50 -25.56 51.68
N GLN A 380 21.14 -25.68 50.51
CA GLN A 380 21.88 -26.87 50.06
C GLN A 380 23.40 -26.70 50.16
N ARG A 381 23.87 -25.49 50.48
CA ARG A 381 25.30 -25.17 50.62
C ARG A 381 25.73 -25.14 52.07
N ASP A 382 26.99 -25.51 52.28
CA ASP A 382 27.69 -25.62 53.55
C ASP A 382 29.15 -25.22 53.24
N ALA A 383 29.46 -23.93 53.43
CA ALA A 383 30.68 -23.31 52.89
C ALA A 383 31.99 -23.73 53.57
N ASP A 384 31.96 -24.18 54.82
CA ASP A 384 33.14 -24.65 55.57
C ASP A 384 33.10 -26.15 55.96
N SER A 385 31.97 -26.82 55.69
CA SER A 385 31.74 -28.25 55.93
C SER A 385 31.61 -28.65 57.40
N ASP A 386 31.03 -27.79 58.25
CA ASP A 386 30.66 -28.13 59.63
C ASP A 386 29.35 -28.94 59.76
N GLY A 387 28.47 -28.88 58.74
CA GLY A 387 27.21 -29.59 58.67
C GLY A 387 25.94 -28.75 58.88
N ILE A 388 26.06 -27.43 59.07
CA ILE A 388 24.96 -26.45 59.03
C ILE A 388 24.94 -25.77 57.65
N SER A 389 23.77 -25.30 57.19
CA SER A 389 23.66 -24.65 55.87
C SER A 389 24.04 -23.17 55.92
N ASP A 390 24.55 -22.60 54.81
CA ASP A 390 24.84 -21.15 54.65
C ASP A 390 23.68 -20.24 55.10
N ALA A 391 22.44 -20.75 55.07
CA ALA A 391 21.22 -20.01 55.40
C ALA A 391 20.84 -20.07 56.90
N ASP A 392 21.33 -21.08 57.63
CA ASP A 392 21.06 -21.30 59.05
C ASP A 392 22.28 -21.02 59.95
N ASP A 393 23.48 -21.01 59.38
CA ASP A 393 24.73 -20.76 60.07
C ASP A 393 24.91 -19.28 60.48
N THR A 394 25.35 -19.08 61.72
CA THR A 394 25.65 -17.78 62.34
C THR A 394 27.16 -17.54 62.50
N CYS A 395 28.00 -18.55 62.25
CA CYS A 395 29.45 -18.56 62.45
C CYS A 395 30.25 -19.04 61.20
N PRO A 396 30.24 -18.30 60.05
CA PRO A 396 30.64 -18.78 58.70
C PRO A 396 32.11 -19.18 58.43
N VAL A 397 32.90 -19.40 59.47
CA VAL A 397 34.23 -20.03 59.43
C VAL A 397 34.45 -20.77 60.76
N THR A 398 33.81 -21.91 60.93
CA THR A 398 34.06 -22.89 61.98
C THR A 398 35.46 -23.52 61.81
N PRO A 399 36.28 -23.61 62.88
CA PRO A 399 37.57 -24.28 62.80
C PRO A 399 37.43 -25.78 62.50
N THR A 400 38.06 -26.23 61.41
CA THR A 400 37.87 -27.59 60.87
C THR A 400 38.07 -28.70 61.91
N GLY A 401 36.99 -29.42 62.22
CA GLY A 401 36.99 -30.56 63.14
C GLY A 401 36.62 -30.23 64.59
N GLU A 402 36.23 -28.99 64.89
CA GLU A 402 35.48 -28.68 66.12
C GLU A 402 34.02 -29.19 66.01
N GLN A 403 33.20 -28.95 67.03
CA GLN A 403 31.78 -29.32 67.04
C GLN A 403 30.97 -28.07 67.31
N VAL A 404 29.89 -27.92 66.54
CA VAL A 404 29.04 -26.74 66.53
C VAL A 404 27.68 -27.03 67.17
N ASP A 405 27.01 -25.96 67.59
CA ASP A 405 25.62 -26.02 68.03
C ASP A 405 24.65 -25.78 66.87
N ALA A 406 23.36 -25.61 67.19
CA ALA A 406 22.30 -25.43 66.21
C ALA A 406 22.31 -24.07 65.48
N ALA A 407 23.34 -23.24 65.69
CA ALA A 407 23.58 -21.98 64.98
C ALA A 407 24.95 -21.98 64.25
N GLY A 408 25.59 -23.16 64.08
CA GLY A 408 26.91 -23.28 63.46
C GLY A 408 28.07 -22.80 64.33
N CYS A 409 27.82 -22.40 65.58
CA CYS A 409 28.87 -21.84 66.44
C CYS A 409 29.52 -22.92 67.33
N SER A 410 30.84 -23.03 67.24
CA SER A 410 31.70 -23.83 68.12
C SER A 410 32.05 -23.08 69.42
N ASP A 411 32.46 -23.82 70.45
CA ASP A 411 32.82 -23.25 71.75
C ASP A 411 34.13 -22.42 71.73
N SER A 412 34.89 -22.42 70.62
CA SER A 412 36.05 -21.55 70.44
C SER A 412 35.72 -20.14 69.93
N GLN A 413 34.53 -19.97 69.34
CA GLN A 413 34.01 -18.69 68.83
C GLN A 413 33.18 -17.94 69.89
N LYS A 414 32.63 -18.67 70.88
CA LYS A 414 31.69 -18.18 71.91
C LYS A 414 32.33 -17.35 73.03
N ASP A 415 31.48 -16.52 73.61
CA ASP A 415 31.79 -15.40 74.52
C ASP A 415 30.49 -15.14 75.29
N GLU A 416 30.35 -15.73 76.48
CA GLU A 416 29.04 -15.93 77.14
C GLU A 416 28.69 -14.84 78.17
N ASP A 417 29.69 -14.26 78.85
CA ASP A 417 29.52 -13.12 79.76
C ASP A 417 29.97 -11.77 79.16
N LEU A 418 30.56 -11.76 77.96
CA LEU A 418 30.88 -10.58 77.13
C LEU A 418 31.99 -9.67 77.70
N ASP A 419 33.08 -10.26 78.17
CA ASP A 419 34.28 -9.57 78.68
C ASP A 419 35.41 -9.35 77.63
N ASP A 420 35.19 -9.75 76.37
CA ASP A 420 36.14 -9.88 75.23
C ASP A 420 37.09 -11.11 75.27
N ILE A 421 36.98 -12.00 76.27
CA ILE A 421 37.73 -13.27 76.37
C ILE A 421 36.81 -14.45 76.00
N LYS A 422 37.24 -15.25 75.01
CA LYS A 422 36.44 -16.41 74.54
C LYS A 422 36.38 -17.53 75.58
N ASN A 423 35.23 -18.20 75.67
CA ASN A 423 34.92 -19.28 76.63
C ASN A 423 36.01 -20.39 76.72
N ASN A 424 36.81 -20.57 75.68
CA ASN A 424 37.89 -21.57 75.65
C ASN A 424 39.24 -21.11 76.26
N LYS A 425 39.30 -19.89 76.81
CA LYS A 425 40.49 -19.27 77.44
C LYS A 425 40.17 -18.56 78.75
N ASP A 426 38.95 -18.11 78.92
CA ASP A 426 38.44 -17.52 80.15
C ASP A 426 38.42 -18.54 81.31
N LEU A 427 38.82 -18.09 82.51
CA LEU A 427 38.81 -18.85 83.77
C LEU A 427 37.78 -18.31 84.79
N CYS A 428 37.11 -17.19 84.48
CA CYS A 428 36.10 -16.53 85.29
C CYS A 428 34.79 -16.25 84.48
N PRO A 429 34.08 -17.28 83.96
CA PRO A 429 32.91 -17.18 83.05
C PRO A 429 31.60 -16.70 83.74
N ASP A 430 31.71 -15.83 84.72
CA ASP A 430 30.60 -15.12 85.35
C ASP A 430 30.91 -13.63 85.61
N THR A 431 31.92 -13.09 84.92
CA THR A 431 32.43 -11.74 85.15
C THR A 431 31.47 -10.70 84.55
N PRO A 432 30.91 -9.78 85.37
CA PRO A 432 29.93 -8.83 84.84
C PRO A 432 30.57 -7.82 83.88
N VAL A 433 30.13 -7.77 82.61
CA VAL A 433 30.40 -6.79 81.50
C VAL A 433 30.83 -5.35 81.89
N THR A 434 30.44 -4.88 83.07
CA THR A 434 30.80 -3.56 83.61
C THR A 434 32.16 -3.51 84.33
N GLN A 435 32.85 -4.63 84.49
CA GLN A 435 34.14 -4.77 85.16
C GLN A 435 35.25 -4.99 84.13
N THR A 436 36.47 -4.53 84.43
CA THR A 436 37.63 -4.76 83.57
C THR A 436 38.36 -6.01 84.02
N VAL A 437 38.53 -6.96 83.10
CA VAL A 437 39.24 -8.23 83.30
C VAL A 437 40.72 -8.12 83.00
N ASP A 438 41.48 -9.14 83.40
CA ASP A 438 42.83 -9.39 82.90
C ASP A 438 42.86 -10.48 81.81
N PHE A 439 44.03 -11.09 81.57
CA PHE A 439 44.19 -12.07 80.49
C PHE A 439 43.55 -13.45 80.78
N ASP A 440 43.13 -13.69 82.02
CA ASP A 440 42.50 -14.93 82.45
C ASP A 440 40.96 -14.76 82.61
N GLY A 441 40.40 -13.63 82.17
CA GLY A 441 38.96 -13.29 82.26
C GLY A 441 38.50 -12.80 83.64
N CYS A 442 39.42 -12.65 84.60
CA CYS A 442 39.07 -12.38 85.99
C CYS A 442 39.14 -10.88 86.36
N SER A 443 38.11 -10.36 87.02
CA SER A 443 38.13 -9.00 87.58
C SER A 443 38.97 -8.90 88.86
N GLU A 444 39.38 -7.68 89.21
CA GLU A 444 39.98 -7.35 90.52
C GLU A 444 39.07 -7.68 91.73
N GLN A 445 37.77 -7.93 91.53
CA GLN A 445 36.85 -8.33 92.59
C GLN A 445 36.82 -9.84 92.86
N GLN A 446 37.19 -10.68 91.88
CA GLN A 446 37.23 -12.14 92.00
C GLN A 446 38.57 -12.68 92.57
N LYS A 447 39.62 -11.84 92.64
CA LYS A 447 41.00 -12.21 93.02
C LYS A 447 41.23 -12.48 94.51
N ASP A 448 42.19 -13.37 94.75
CA ASP A 448 42.40 -14.18 95.95
C ASP A 448 43.89 -14.61 95.93
N ASP A 449 44.79 -13.72 96.37
CA ASP A 449 46.22 -13.77 96.02
C ASP A 449 47.03 -14.77 96.85
N ASP A 450 46.59 -15.11 98.07
CA ASP A 450 47.20 -16.14 98.93
C ASP A 450 46.36 -17.43 99.06
N GLY A 451 45.11 -17.40 98.61
CA GLY A 451 44.24 -18.56 98.47
C GLY A 451 43.52 -19.00 99.75
N ASP A 452 43.45 -18.15 100.78
CA ASP A 452 42.75 -18.48 102.03
C ASP A 452 41.20 -18.55 101.86
N GLY A 453 40.67 -17.96 100.78
CA GLY A 453 39.25 -17.92 100.43
C GLY A 453 38.56 -16.57 100.69
N ILE A 454 39.28 -15.57 101.20
CA ILE A 454 38.83 -14.18 101.37
C ILE A 454 39.43 -13.33 100.24
N LYS A 455 38.57 -12.68 99.45
CA LYS A 455 39.01 -11.90 98.29
C LYS A 455 39.82 -10.67 98.72
N ASN A 456 40.87 -10.35 97.96
CA ASN A 456 41.88 -9.30 98.24
C ASN A 456 41.33 -7.95 98.72
N HIS A 457 40.11 -7.60 98.31
CA HIS A 457 39.47 -6.32 98.61
C HIS A 457 38.70 -6.28 99.96
N VAL A 458 38.62 -7.41 100.68
CA VAL A 458 37.98 -7.57 102.00
C VAL A 458 38.86 -8.34 103.02
N ASP A 459 40.08 -8.68 102.65
CA ASP A 459 41.06 -9.32 103.52
C ASP A 459 41.92 -8.29 104.28
N GLU A 460 42.20 -8.56 105.56
CA GLU A 460 43.07 -7.76 106.43
C GLU A 460 44.45 -8.41 106.67
N CYS A 461 44.65 -9.66 106.25
CA CYS A 461 45.87 -10.46 106.45
C CYS A 461 46.42 -11.12 105.15
N PRO A 462 46.82 -10.34 104.11
CA PRO A 462 47.05 -10.82 102.72
C PRO A 462 48.36 -11.60 102.46
N ASN A 463 48.77 -12.43 103.42
CA ASN A 463 49.84 -13.42 103.32
C ASN A 463 49.51 -14.64 104.22
N THR A 464 48.24 -14.99 104.39
CA THR A 464 47.81 -16.12 105.20
C THR A 464 48.02 -17.43 104.43
N PRO A 465 48.69 -18.45 105.00
CA PRO A 465 48.95 -19.69 104.27
C PRO A 465 47.67 -20.47 103.93
N GLU A 466 47.51 -20.82 102.65
CA GLU A 466 46.43 -21.67 102.13
C GLU A 466 46.14 -22.88 103.05
N GLY A 467 44.91 -22.95 103.57
CA GLY A 467 44.42 -24.06 104.40
C GLY A 467 44.53 -23.88 105.92
N GLU A 468 45.01 -22.75 106.42
CA GLU A 468 44.92 -22.40 107.85
C GLU A 468 43.49 -22.06 108.31
N LEU A 469 43.25 -22.10 109.63
CA LEU A 469 41.94 -21.72 110.20
C LEU A 469 41.85 -20.23 110.47
N ILE A 470 41.33 -19.51 109.48
CA ILE A 470 41.17 -18.06 109.43
C ILE A 470 39.92 -17.56 110.19
N ASN A 471 39.94 -16.26 110.52
CA ASN A 471 38.80 -15.52 111.02
C ASN A 471 37.99 -14.89 109.87
N ALA A 472 37.05 -13.99 110.18
CA ALA A 472 36.17 -13.36 109.18
C ALA A 472 36.82 -12.24 108.34
N VAL A 473 38.12 -11.99 108.49
CA VAL A 473 38.94 -10.98 107.78
C VAL A 473 40.31 -11.55 107.33
N GLY A 474 40.38 -12.86 107.08
CA GLY A 474 41.55 -13.56 106.55
C GLY A 474 42.69 -13.87 107.53
N CYS A 475 42.60 -13.43 108.79
CA CYS A 475 43.68 -13.65 109.76
C CYS A 475 43.56 -15.02 110.48
N ALA A 476 44.58 -15.85 110.37
CA ALA A 476 44.74 -17.08 111.17
C ALA A 476 45.17 -16.77 112.62
N LEU A 477 44.95 -17.76 113.51
CA LEU A 477 45.10 -17.58 114.97
C LEU A 477 46.50 -17.14 115.45
N PHE A 478 47.56 -17.37 114.67
CA PHE A 478 48.94 -16.97 115.02
C PHE A 478 49.33 -15.57 114.52
N GLN A 479 48.50 -14.94 113.68
CA GLN A 479 48.69 -13.56 113.20
C GLN A 479 48.00 -12.52 114.11
N LEU A 480 47.21 -12.97 115.09
CA LEU A 480 46.50 -12.12 116.03
C LEU A 480 47.38 -11.79 117.24
N ASP A 481 47.53 -10.49 117.52
CA ASP A 481 48.21 -9.88 118.66
C ASP A 481 47.33 -8.67 119.07
N SER A 482 46.50 -8.86 120.09
CA SER A 482 45.40 -7.96 120.44
C SER A 482 45.82 -6.69 121.18
N ASP A 483 46.99 -6.65 121.81
CA ASP A 483 47.48 -5.49 122.58
C ASP A 483 48.89 -5.00 122.21
N GLN A 484 49.59 -5.72 121.34
CA GLN A 484 50.86 -5.35 120.70
C GLN A 484 52.08 -5.38 121.62
N ASP A 485 52.09 -6.31 122.60
CA ASP A 485 53.26 -6.67 123.42
C ASP A 485 54.34 -7.43 122.61
N GLY A 486 53.93 -8.18 121.57
CA GLY A 486 54.80 -8.99 120.70
C GLY A 486 54.70 -10.51 120.90
N VAL A 487 53.83 -10.97 121.79
CA VAL A 487 53.34 -12.36 121.89
C VAL A 487 51.96 -12.43 121.23
N ASN A 488 51.66 -13.53 120.54
CA ASN A 488 50.36 -13.71 119.87
C ASN A 488 49.25 -14.14 120.85
N ASP A 489 48.00 -13.86 120.47
CA ASP A 489 46.78 -14.19 121.21
C ASP A 489 46.61 -15.69 121.54
N ALA A 490 47.39 -16.60 120.96
CA ALA A 490 47.36 -18.03 121.29
C ALA A 490 48.38 -18.44 122.36
N GLU A 491 49.50 -17.71 122.49
CA GLU A 491 50.60 -18.00 123.41
C GLU A 491 50.64 -17.06 124.63
N ASP A 492 49.99 -15.90 124.56
CA ASP A 492 49.85 -14.97 125.68
C ASP A 492 48.77 -15.41 126.69
N ALA A 493 49.09 -15.37 127.99
CA ALA A 493 48.18 -15.60 129.10
C ALA A 493 47.17 -14.44 129.34
N PHE A 494 47.51 -13.18 129.05
CA PHE A 494 46.73 -12.00 129.48
C PHE A 494 46.10 -11.15 128.36
N LYS A 495 46.57 -11.21 127.11
CA LYS A 495 45.96 -10.83 125.80
C LYS A 495 45.45 -9.39 125.60
N PHE A 496 45.31 -8.63 126.69
CA PHE A 496 44.76 -7.27 126.72
C PHE A 496 45.44 -6.37 127.78
N ASP A 497 46.60 -6.79 128.32
CA ASP A 497 47.53 -5.99 129.14
C ASP A 497 48.98 -6.29 128.72
N ALA A 498 49.46 -5.54 127.72
CA ALA A 498 50.81 -5.56 127.10
C ALA A 498 51.99 -5.26 128.05
N ASN A 499 51.86 -5.61 129.33
CA ASN A 499 52.86 -5.51 130.38
C ASN A 499 53.05 -6.84 131.13
N GLU A 500 52.28 -7.91 130.84
CA GLU A 500 52.51 -9.30 131.27
C GLU A 500 51.96 -10.27 130.24
N SER A 501 52.73 -11.32 129.96
CA SER A 501 52.31 -12.39 129.05
C SER A 501 52.60 -13.81 129.58
N VAL A 502 52.92 -13.94 130.88
CA VAL A 502 53.30 -15.20 131.53
C VAL A 502 52.54 -15.45 132.84
N ASP A 503 51.86 -16.60 132.89
CA ASP A 503 51.31 -17.25 134.08
C ASP A 503 51.78 -18.72 134.03
N THR A 504 52.79 -19.06 134.83
CA THR A 504 53.52 -20.34 134.73
C THR A 504 52.71 -21.54 135.24
N ASP A 505 51.78 -21.33 136.18
CA ASP A 505 51.00 -22.42 136.78
C ASP A 505 49.47 -22.36 136.53
N ASN A 506 48.99 -21.25 135.98
CA ASN A 506 47.62 -20.97 135.54
C ASN A 506 46.61 -20.81 136.71
N ASP A 507 47.06 -20.25 137.84
CA ASP A 507 46.21 -19.71 138.93
C ASP A 507 45.37 -18.48 138.48
N GLY A 508 45.87 -17.70 137.52
CA GLY A 508 45.27 -16.44 137.06
C GLY A 508 45.94 -15.17 137.61
N VAL A 509 47.04 -15.30 138.35
CA VAL A 509 47.91 -14.20 138.79
C VAL A 509 49.24 -14.28 138.04
N ALA A 510 49.56 -13.24 137.27
CA ALA A 510 50.82 -13.16 136.51
C ALA A 510 52.06 -13.34 137.40
N ASP A 511 53.07 -14.05 136.90
CA ASP A 511 54.28 -14.47 137.62
C ASP A 511 54.97 -13.34 138.42
N ARG A 512 54.90 -12.09 137.95
CA ARG A 512 55.48 -10.92 138.64
C ARG A 512 54.86 -10.61 140.01
N TRP A 513 53.66 -11.14 140.28
CA TRP A 513 52.84 -10.82 141.46
C TRP A 513 52.47 -12.02 142.31
N ASP A 514 52.70 -13.24 141.85
CA ASP A 514 52.60 -14.44 142.70
C ASP A 514 53.85 -14.60 143.61
N ALA A 515 53.64 -15.13 144.81
CA ALA A 515 54.69 -15.52 145.75
C ALA A 515 55.19 -16.97 145.54
N TYR A 516 54.47 -17.78 144.76
CA TYR A 516 54.71 -19.19 144.47
C TYR A 516 54.34 -19.57 143.01
N PRO A 517 54.98 -19.01 141.95
CA PRO A 517 54.59 -19.22 140.52
C PRO A 517 54.78 -20.64 139.93
N GLU A 518 54.78 -21.69 140.77
CA GLU A 518 54.80 -23.11 140.39
C GLU A 518 53.81 -23.96 141.25
N ASP A 519 52.90 -23.34 142.02
CA ASP A 519 51.89 -23.98 142.87
C ASP A 519 50.51 -23.29 142.72
N PRO A 520 49.67 -23.72 141.75
CA PRO A 520 48.42 -23.06 141.37
C PRO A 520 47.29 -23.30 142.38
N THR A 521 47.65 -23.52 143.65
CA THR A 521 46.74 -23.60 144.78
C THR A 521 46.99 -22.49 145.80
N ARG A 522 48.02 -21.63 145.62
CA ARG A 522 48.58 -20.79 146.69
C ARG A 522 49.21 -19.45 146.28
N SER A 523 48.49 -18.56 145.59
CA SER A 523 48.97 -17.21 145.24
C SER A 523 49.33 -16.25 146.40
N GLN A 524 49.17 -16.63 147.69
CA GLN A 524 49.48 -15.79 148.86
C GLN A 524 50.05 -16.54 150.09
N ALA A 525 50.92 -15.87 150.86
CA ALA A 525 51.64 -16.43 152.01
C ALA A 525 50.89 -16.28 153.37
N GLU A 526 51.04 -17.27 154.26
CA GLU A 526 50.41 -17.30 155.59
C GLU A 526 51.16 -16.49 156.65
N VAL A 527 50.43 -15.89 157.61
CA VAL A 527 50.97 -15.08 158.72
C VAL A 527 50.24 -15.42 160.04
N GLU A 528 50.98 -15.55 161.14
CA GLU A 528 50.44 -15.90 162.47
C GLU A 528 49.73 -14.74 163.22
N GLU A 529 49.00 -15.11 164.27
CA GLU A 529 47.93 -14.38 164.97
C GLU A 529 48.37 -13.09 165.72
N SER A 530 47.72 -11.94 165.44
CA SER A 530 47.76 -10.76 166.34
C SER A 530 46.63 -9.71 166.18
N GLY A 531 45.54 -9.85 166.95
CA GLY A 531 44.87 -8.76 167.69
C GLY A 531 44.32 -7.47 167.00
N ASN A 532 42.99 -7.41 166.87
CA ASN A 532 42.10 -6.23 167.02
C ASN A 532 42.28 -4.99 166.10
N GLY A 533 41.27 -4.69 165.27
CA GLY A 533 41.23 -3.48 164.43
C GLY A 533 39.83 -2.98 164.02
N LEU A 534 38.85 -2.90 164.94
CA LEU A 534 37.49 -2.42 164.63
C LEU A 534 37.43 -0.87 164.55
N LEU A 535 38.15 -0.30 163.58
CA LEU A 535 38.26 1.12 163.24
C LEU A 535 38.85 1.15 161.81
N TYR A 536 38.22 1.71 160.77
CA TYR A 536 37.24 2.80 160.71
C TYR A 536 36.07 2.49 159.76
N GLY A 537 34.85 2.73 160.21
CA GLY A 537 33.79 3.17 159.31
C GLY A 537 33.81 4.70 159.16
N VAL A 538 33.12 5.21 158.14
CA VAL A 538 32.91 6.66 157.87
C VAL A 538 34.16 7.42 157.40
N ILE A 539 34.56 7.16 156.14
CA ILE A 539 35.15 8.04 155.10
C ILE A 539 35.32 7.11 153.87
N ALA A 540 34.96 7.44 152.64
CA ALA A 540 34.47 8.70 152.07
C ALA A 540 33.10 8.53 151.36
N LEU A 541 32.10 9.29 151.79
CA LEU A 541 30.82 9.47 151.08
C LEU A 541 30.82 10.85 150.39
N LEU A 542 31.89 11.16 149.64
CA LEU A 542 32.12 12.48 149.04
C LEU A 542 32.83 12.38 147.68
N LEU A 543 32.39 13.25 146.77
CA LEU A 543 32.83 13.45 145.37
C LEU A 543 32.28 12.38 144.40
N VAL A 544 31.12 12.57 143.73
CA VAL A 544 30.79 13.56 142.65
C VAL A 544 31.50 13.20 141.33
N GLY A 545 30.85 13.05 140.16
CA GLY A 545 29.44 13.25 139.78
C GLY A 545 29.22 14.41 138.79
N LEU A 546 28.11 14.35 138.02
CA LEU A 546 27.65 15.29 136.97
C LEU A 546 28.18 15.07 135.53
N LEU A 547 27.39 15.56 134.56
CA LEU A 547 27.56 15.54 133.09
C LEU A 547 27.40 14.14 132.45
N GLY A 548 26.55 13.85 131.45
CA GLY A 548 25.69 14.68 130.58
C GLY A 548 26.33 14.92 129.20
N GLY A 549 25.67 14.82 128.04
CA GLY A 549 24.29 14.42 127.73
C GLY A 549 23.74 15.15 126.47
N GLY A 550 23.07 14.43 125.55
CA GLY A 550 22.33 15.01 124.40
C GLY A 550 22.86 14.66 122.99
N GLY A 551 21.98 14.70 121.98
CA GLY A 551 22.27 14.48 120.54
C GLY A 551 21.04 13.96 119.76
N TYR A 552 20.59 14.68 118.71
CA TYR A 552 19.36 14.40 117.93
C TYR A 552 19.35 15.19 116.59
N PHE A 553 18.61 14.70 115.58
CA PHE A 553 18.28 15.30 114.26
C PHE A 553 19.38 15.16 113.17
N TYR A 554 19.12 15.12 111.84
CA TYR A 554 17.91 15.22 110.99
C TYR A 554 18.24 14.64 109.56
N THR A 555 17.35 14.30 108.60
CA THR A 555 15.87 14.34 108.47
C THR A 555 15.35 13.00 107.85
N ARG A 556 14.68 12.77 106.69
CA ARG A 556 13.91 13.54 105.65
C ARG A 556 12.82 12.63 104.97
N LYS A 557 12.17 13.14 103.91
CA LYS A 557 11.10 12.62 103.01
C LYS A 557 11.15 13.47 101.69
N PRO A 558 10.38 13.28 100.57
CA PRO A 558 9.03 12.66 100.47
C PRO A 558 8.70 11.87 99.16
N GLU A 559 7.38 11.73 98.91
CA GLU A 559 6.65 10.92 97.92
C GLU A 559 6.36 11.56 96.53
N MET A 560 5.81 10.72 95.62
CA MET A 560 4.70 10.97 94.64
C MET A 560 4.92 11.56 93.21
N THR A 561 4.59 10.70 92.23
CA THR A 561 3.74 10.89 91.00
C THR A 561 4.08 11.83 89.82
N ALA A 562 3.94 11.23 88.63
CA ALA A 562 3.52 11.79 87.31
C ALA A 562 4.53 12.61 86.46
N GLY A 563 4.39 12.47 85.11
CA GLY A 563 5.10 13.26 84.07
C GLY A 563 4.53 14.69 83.90
N PRO A 564 4.80 15.44 82.80
CA PRO A 564 4.47 15.05 81.41
C PRO A 564 5.35 15.65 80.26
N PHE A 565 4.87 15.54 79.00
CA PHE A 565 5.26 16.21 77.72
C PHE A 565 6.55 15.75 76.98
N ASP A 566 6.70 15.89 75.64
CA ASP A 566 5.77 15.98 74.47
C ASP A 566 6.52 16.08 73.12
N GLY A 567 5.85 15.73 72.01
CA GLY A 567 6.18 16.11 70.62
C GLY A 567 7.24 15.28 69.89
N THR A 568 7.30 15.22 68.55
CA THR A 568 6.44 15.72 67.42
C THR A 568 7.09 15.17 66.12
N LEU A 569 6.52 14.89 64.94
CA LEU A 569 5.22 14.73 64.22
C LEU A 569 5.60 13.92 62.92
N ASP A 570 4.81 13.38 61.98
CA ASP A 570 3.38 13.14 61.63
C ASP A 570 3.41 12.13 60.44
N SER A 571 2.35 11.48 59.89
CA SER A 571 0.95 11.21 60.25
C SER A 571 0.39 10.11 59.31
N MET A 572 -0.75 9.48 59.66
CA MET A 572 -1.51 8.53 58.80
C MET A 572 -2.51 9.32 57.89
N ASP A 573 -3.23 8.78 56.89
CA ASP A 573 -4.25 7.72 57.00
C ASP A 573 -4.81 7.24 55.63
N VAL A 574 -5.85 6.39 55.66
CA VAL A 574 -6.41 5.59 54.55
C VAL A 574 -7.83 6.07 54.12
N ALA A 575 -8.30 5.60 52.95
CA ALA A 575 -9.71 5.35 52.54
C ALA A 575 -10.45 6.31 51.55
N THR A 576 -10.72 5.75 50.36
CA THR A 576 -12.08 5.46 49.79
C THR A 576 -13.09 6.58 49.42
N GLU A 577 -13.16 6.84 48.10
CA GLU A 577 -14.33 7.03 47.20
C GLU A 577 -15.47 8.10 47.35
N GLN A 578 -15.96 8.50 46.16
CA GLN A 578 -17.29 9.02 45.78
C GLN A 578 -17.79 10.41 46.27
N ASN A 579 -17.81 11.40 45.37
CA ASN A 579 -18.99 11.70 44.54
C ASN A 579 -18.72 12.68 43.37
N MET A 580 -19.71 12.87 42.48
CA MET A 580 -19.56 13.48 41.15
C MET A 580 -19.67 15.02 41.10
N GLY A 581 -19.02 15.64 40.10
CA GLY A 581 -19.66 16.64 39.25
C GLY A 581 -19.13 18.09 39.24
N GLU A 582 -18.19 18.40 38.33
CA GLU A 582 -18.24 19.58 37.45
C GLU A 582 -17.19 19.45 36.32
N GLU A 583 -17.51 19.90 35.10
CA GLU A 583 -16.61 19.82 33.94
C GLU A 583 -15.55 20.94 33.94
N LYS A 584 -14.31 20.64 33.54
CA LYS A 584 -13.31 21.66 33.16
C LYS A 584 -12.21 21.11 32.23
N ASN A 585 -12.40 21.40 30.94
CA ASN A 585 -11.41 21.52 29.86
C ASN A 585 -10.00 20.94 30.09
N LEU A 586 -9.69 19.85 29.38
CA LEU A 586 -8.32 19.54 28.97
C LEU A 586 -7.83 20.55 27.90
N PRO A 587 -6.53 20.81 27.78
CA PRO A 587 -5.98 21.64 26.71
C PRO A 587 -6.01 20.90 25.36
N SER A 588 -6.26 21.63 24.27
CA SER A 588 -6.11 21.10 22.91
C SER A 588 -4.62 20.91 22.57
N LEU A 589 -4.31 19.81 21.90
CA LEU A 589 -3.05 19.58 21.20
C LEU A 589 -3.35 19.22 19.74
N GLU A 590 -3.67 20.24 18.95
CA GLU A 590 -3.58 20.13 17.48
C GLU A 590 -2.09 20.07 17.10
N GLY A 591 -1.61 18.85 16.83
CA GLY A 591 -0.26 18.55 16.38
C GLY A 591 -0.31 17.62 15.17
N THR A 592 -0.62 18.16 13.99
CA THR A 592 -0.61 17.41 12.73
C THR A 592 0.82 17.23 12.23
N GLU A 593 1.48 16.14 12.62
CA GLU A 593 2.75 15.72 12.01
C GLU A 593 2.50 14.79 10.81
N SER A 594 3.31 14.92 9.77
CA SER A 594 3.24 14.09 8.56
C SER A 594 3.74 12.68 8.84
N GLN A 595 2.96 11.66 8.49
CA GLN A 595 3.39 10.27 8.62
C GLN A 595 4.32 9.90 7.48
N GLN A 596 5.48 9.31 7.79
CA GLN A 596 6.43 8.79 6.82
C GLN A 596 6.74 7.32 7.13
N TRP A 597 6.83 6.50 6.09
CA TRP A 597 7.18 5.08 6.18
C TRP A 597 7.95 4.63 4.93
N GLU A 598 8.39 3.38 4.92
CA GLU A 598 9.03 2.74 3.78
C GLU A 598 8.29 1.45 3.45
N GLU A 599 8.04 1.22 2.17
CA GLU A 599 7.29 0.08 1.67
C GLU A 599 7.84 -0.33 0.30
N ASN A 600 8.25 -1.59 0.16
CA ASN A 600 8.87 -2.15 -1.05
C ASN A 600 10.08 -1.33 -1.58
N GLY A 601 10.84 -0.70 -0.69
CA GLY A 601 12.01 0.13 -1.03
C GLY A 601 11.68 1.55 -1.51
N VAL A 602 10.41 1.96 -1.44
CA VAL A 602 9.95 3.33 -1.70
C VAL A 602 9.65 4.01 -0.37
N HIS A 603 10.22 5.20 -0.15
CA HIS A 603 9.82 6.04 1.00
C HIS A 603 8.53 6.80 0.66
N TRP A 604 7.58 6.76 1.58
CA TRP A 604 6.26 7.37 1.49
C TRP A 604 6.08 8.46 2.54
N SER A 605 5.28 9.48 2.20
CA SER A 605 4.91 10.57 3.10
C SER A 605 3.44 10.92 2.88
N ARG A 606 2.70 11.07 3.98
CA ARG A 606 1.30 11.52 3.97
C ARG A 606 1.15 12.82 4.74
N ASP A 607 0.54 13.81 4.10
CA ASP A 607 0.37 15.14 4.65
C ASP A 607 -0.88 15.28 5.55
N ALA A 608 -1.05 16.44 6.18
CA ALA A 608 -2.19 16.71 7.08
C ALA A 608 -3.56 16.79 6.36
N ASN A 609 -3.58 16.90 5.02
CA ASN A 609 -4.79 16.82 4.20
C ASN A 609 -5.08 15.37 3.75
N GLY A 610 -4.19 14.43 4.07
CA GLY A 610 -4.27 13.02 3.68
C GLY A 610 -3.69 12.71 2.30
N GLN A 611 -3.09 13.71 1.62
CA GLN A 611 -2.45 13.55 0.31
C GLN A 611 -1.19 12.69 0.43
N LEU A 612 -1.06 11.71 -0.47
CA LEU A 612 0.06 10.78 -0.52
C LEU A 612 1.17 11.33 -1.43
N SER A 613 2.42 11.06 -1.07
CA SER A 613 3.60 11.40 -1.87
C SER A 613 4.70 10.35 -1.67
N TYR A 614 5.48 10.10 -2.71
CA TYR A 614 6.64 9.20 -2.68
C TYR A 614 7.93 9.99 -2.92
N TYR A 615 9.06 9.45 -2.46
CA TYR A 615 10.38 10.07 -2.67
C TYR A 615 11.05 9.53 -3.92
N ASP A 616 11.33 10.38 -4.91
CA ASP A 616 12.15 10.02 -6.07
C ASP A 616 13.62 10.32 -5.80
N ALA A 617 14.43 9.25 -5.75
CA ALA A 617 15.88 9.32 -5.56
C ALA A 617 16.65 9.97 -6.74
N ASN A 618 16.02 10.16 -7.91
CA ASN A 618 16.66 10.78 -9.08
C ASN A 618 16.55 12.32 -9.08
N SER A 619 15.47 12.87 -8.54
CA SER A 619 15.22 14.32 -8.41
C SER A 619 15.41 14.86 -6.99
N GLU A 620 15.72 13.98 -6.03
CA GLU A 620 15.87 14.23 -4.59
C GLU A 620 14.62 14.86 -3.94
N GLN A 621 13.43 14.64 -4.52
CA GLN A 621 12.18 15.33 -4.18
C GLN A 621 11.02 14.38 -3.86
N TRP A 622 10.10 14.90 -3.04
CA TRP A 622 8.80 14.29 -2.80
C TRP A 622 7.82 14.66 -3.92
N LEU A 623 7.33 13.65 -4.63
CA LEU A 623 6.35 13.80 -5.72
C LEU A 623 4.98 13.30 -5.25
N PRO A 624 3.88 14.00 -5.61
CA PRO A 624 2.53 13.54 -5.27
C PRO A 624 2.24 12.22 -5.98
N PHE A 625 1.58 11.30 -5.27
CA PHE A 625 1.07 10.07 -5.86
C PHE A 625 -0.34 10.33 -6.40
N GLU A 626 -0.46 10.42 -7.72
CA GLU A 626 -1.75 10.38 -8.42
C GLU A 626 -2.03 8.91 -8.79
N GLY A 627 -3.11 8.36 -8.24
CA GLY A 627 -3.62 7.00 -8.46
C GLY A 627 -5.13 6.96 -8.32
#